data_AF-A0A9K3GQK2-F1
#
_entry.id   AF-A0A9K3GQK2-F1
#
_cell.length_a   1.000
_cell.length_b   1.000
_cell.length_c   1.000
_cell.angle_alpha   90.00
_cell.angle_beta   90.00
_cell.angle_gamma   90.00
#
_symmetry.space_group_name_H-M   'P 1'
#
loop_
_entity.id
_entity.type
_entity.pdbx_description
1 polymer ?
#
loop_
_entity_poly.entity_id
_entity_poly.type
_entity_poly.pdbx_seq_one_letter_code
_entity_poly.pdbx_strand_id
1 'polypeptide(L)'
;MSQITVTGAPSRYVQGKECISEAGAHIAKLGNVAFCIGGKRGTACVHDSLVSSCGEAKVALTFELFLGECCLSEIARLQANATAAGANVIVGIGGGKSIDAAK
;
A
#
# COMPACT_ATOMS: atom_id res chain seq x y z
N MET A 1 33.20 26.92 -4.73
CA MET A 1 31.81 26.44 -4.84
C MET A 1 31.67 25.25 -3.91
N SER A 2 30.84 25.34 -2.87
CA SER A 2 30.53 24.19 -2.02
C SER A 2 29.77 23.16 -2.87
N GLN A 3 30.23 21.90 -2.85
CA GLN A 3 29.47 20.81 -3.47
C GLN A 3 28.25 20.54 -2.59
N ILE A 4 27.05 20.69 -3.15
CA ILE A 4 25.81 20.29 -2.52
C ILE A 4 25.59 18.81 -2.85
N THR A 5 25.42 17.99 -1.82
CA THR A 5 25.01 16.58 -1.95
C THR A 5 23.59 16.44 -1.41
N VAL A 6 22.69 15.87 -2.20
CA VAL A 6 21.29 15.61 -1.84
C VAL A 6 21.05 14.11 -1.79
N THR A 7 20.26 13.64 -0.82
CA THR A 7 19.84 12.23 -0.69
C THR A 7 18.36 12.17 -0.35
N GLY A 8 17.63 11.25 -0.98
CA GLY A 8 16.23 10.96 -0.73
C GLY A 8 16.04 9.52 -0.29
N ALA A 9 15.14 9.30 0.67
CA ALA A 9 14.80 7.99 1.22
C ALA A 9 13.34 7.97 1.67
N PRO A 10 12.68 6.80 1.76
CA PRO A 10 11.38 6.72 2.41
C PRO A 10 11.50 7.13 3.89
N SER A 11 10.42 7.64 4.47
CA SER A 11 10.37 7.99 5.90
C SER A 11 10.61 6.77 6.81
N ARG A 12 10.32 5.57 6.31
CA ARG A 12 10.53 4.31 7.01
C ARG A 12 10.74 3.17 6.02
N TYR A 13 11.70 2.29 6.34
CA TYR A 13 11.91 1.01 5.68
C TYR A 13 11.87 -0.09 6.74
N VAL A 14 11.11 -1.16 6.49
CA VAL A 14 10.97 -2.30 7.41
C VAL A 14 11.22 -3.57 6.62
N GLN A 15 12.18 -4.38 7.06
CA GLN A 15 12.53 -5.65 6.43
C GLN A 15 12.82 -6.68 7.51
N GLY A 16 12.25 -7.87 7.36
CA GLY A 16 12.48 -8.99 8.24
C GLY A 16 11.68 -10.20 7.79
N LYS A 17 12.02 -11.37 8.31
CA LYS A 17 11.16 -12.54 8.17
C LYS A 17 9.82 -12.24 8.86
N GLU A 18 8.70 -12.57 8.20
CA GLU A 18 7.34 -12.44 8.75
C GLU A 18 6.92 -11.01 9.14
N CYS A 19 7.66 -9.96 8.73
CA CYS A 19 7.36 -8.56 9.10
C CYS A 19 5.98 -8.06 8.65
N ILE A 20 5.32 -8.76 7.72
CA ILE A 20 3.94 -8.46 7.30
C ILE A 20 2.94 -8.60 8.45
N SER A 21 3.25 -9.41 9.47
CA SER A 21 2.43 -9.55 10.69
C SER A 21 2.41 -8.27 11.55
N GLU A 22 3.37 -7.36 11.35
CA GLU A 22 3.44 -6.07 12.04
C GLU A 22 2.88 -4.92 11.17
N ALA A 23 2.42 -5.20 9.95
CA ALA A 23 2.05 -4.18 8.97
C ALA A 23 0.96 -3.24 9.48
N GLY A 24 -0.07 -3.76 10.15
CA GLY A 24 -1.14 -2.94 10.73
C GLY A 24 -0.63 -1.85 11.67
N ALA A 25 0.33 -2.15 12.55
CA ALA A 25 0.92 -1.18 13.47
C ALA A 25 1.73 -0.08 12.75
N HIS A 26 2.28 -0.39 11.57
CA HIS A 26 2.95 0.60 10.73
C HIS A 26 1.95 1.44 9.93
N ILE A 27 0.92 0.83 9.35
CA ILE A 27 -0.11 1.51 8.56
C ILE A 27 -0.93 2.47 9.45
N ALA A 28 -1.25 2.06 10.68
CA ALA A 28 -1.99 2.89 11.65
C ALA A 28 -1.33 4.23 11.98
N LYS A 29 -0.01 4.36 11.76
CA LYS A 29 0.74 5.62 11.92
C LYS A 29 0.51 6.61 10.77
N LEU A 30 -0.05 6.14 9.65
CA LEU A 30 -0.31 6.92 8.44
C LEU A 30 -1.81 7.18 8.25
N GLY A 31 -2.66 6.21 8.59
CA GLY A 31 -4.11 6.30 8.42
C GLY A 31 -4.83 5.10 9.02
N ASN A 32 -6.17 5.13 9.02
CA ASN A 32 -7.03 4.09 9.59
C ASN A 32 -8.06 3.53 8.60
N VAL A 33 -8.12 4.05 7.38
CA VAL A 33 -8.92 3.51 6.27
C VAL A 33 -7.98 3.30 5.09
N ALA A 34 -7.55 2.05 4.93
CA ALA A 34 -6.55 1.64 3.96
C ALA A 34 -7.18 1.08 2.69
N PHE A 35 -6.72 1.60 1.54
CA PHE A 35 -7.06 1.08 0.21
C PHE A 35 -5.86 0.30 -0.36
N CYS A 36 -6.01 -1.01 -0.44
CA CYS A 36 -4.96 -1.95 -0.82
C CYS A 36 -5.04 -2.27 -2.31
N ILE A 37 -4.05 -1.84 -3.09
CA ILE A 37 -3.95 -2.05 -4.52
C ILE A 37 -2.95 -3.17 -4.78
N GLY A 38 -3.40 -4.26 -5.40
CA GLY A 38 -2.50 -5.37 -5.72
C GLY A 38 -3.03 -6.30 -6.79
N GLY A 39 -2.12 -7.02 -7.44
CA GLY A 39 -2.50 -8.11 -8.35
C GLY A 39 -2.89 -9.37 -7.57
N LYS A 40 -3.68 -10.25 -8.20
CA LYS A 40 -4.23 -11.48 -7.57
C LYS A 40 -3.23 -12.26 -6.71
N ARG A 41 -2.04 -12.55 -7.24
CA ARG A 41 -1.02 -13.37 -6.56
C ARG A 41 -0.40 -12.65 -5.36
N GLY A 42 -0.04 -11.37 -5.55
CA GLY A 42 0.58 -10.57 -4.50
C GLY A 42 -0.37 -10.38 -3.33
N THR A 43 -1.62 -9.99 -3.61
CA THR A 43 -2.66 -9.82 -2.60
C THR A 43 -2.95 -11.13 -1.87
N ALA A 44 -3.14 -12.25 -2.58
CA ALA A 44 -3.39 -13.55 -1.95
C ALA A 44 -2.26 -13.99 -0.99
N CYS A 45 -1.00 -13.68 -1.32
CA CYS A 45 0.17 -14.04 -0.49
C CYS A 45 0.16 -13.36 0.89
N VAL A 46 -0.39 -12.14 0.98
CA VAL A 46 -0.32 -11.32 2.21
C VAL A 46 -1.68 -11.05 2.86
N HIS A 47 -2.78 -11.49 2.21
CA HIS A 47 -4.14 -11.14 2.58
C HIS A 47 -4.43 -11.42 4.06
N ASP A 48 -4.23 -12.66 4.50
CA ASP A 48 -4.62 -13.07 5.86
C ASP A 48 -3.78 -12.36 6.92
N SER A 49 -2.47 -12.21 6.69
CA SER A 49 -1.59 -11.47 7.60
C SER A 49 -1.92 -9.98 7.67
N LEU A 50 -2.29 -9.36 6.54
CA LEU A 50 -2.74 -7.96 6.53
C LEU A 50 -4.07 -7.80 7.24
N VAL A 51 -5.05 -8.68 6.98
CA VAL A 51 -6.36 -8.64 7.64
C VAL A 51 -6.20 -8.79 9.16
N SER A 52 -5.39 -9.75 9.61
CA SER A 52 -5.14 -9.97 11.04
C SER A 52 -4.47 -8.75 11.69
N SER A 53 -3.32 -8.31 11.15
CA SER A 53 -2.53 -7.23 11.75
C SER A 53 -3.24 -5.88 11.72
N CYS A 54 -3.94 -5.55 10.63
CA CYS A 54 -4.75 -4.34 10.54
C CYS A 54 -5.98 -4.39 11.43
N GLY A 55 -6.61 -5.57 11.58
CA GLY A 55 -7.73 -5.76 12.52
C GLY A 55 -7.32 -5.45 13.96
N GLU A 56 -6.19 -5.97 14.41
CA GLU A 56 -5.61 -5.67 15.73
C GLU A 56 -5.29 -4.18 15.89
N ALA A 57 -4.78 -3.54 14.84
CA ALA A 57 -4.45 -2.11 14.82
C ALA A 57 -5.66 -1.18 14.57
N LYS A 58 -6.89 -1.73 14.42
CA LYS A 58 -8.13 -0.99 14.10
C LYS A 58 -8.04 -0.18 12.81
N VAL A 59 -7.40 -0.74 11.78
CA VAL A 59 -7.33 -0.19 10.43
C VAL A 59 -8.32 -0.93 9.54
N ALA A 60 -9.28 -0.21 8.95
CA ALA A 60 -10.20 -0.76 7.96
C ALA A 60 -9.47 -0.99 6.63
N LEU A 61 -9.75 -2.11 5.96
CA LEU A 61 -9.11 -2.48 4.69
C LEU A 61 -10.15 -2.62 3.58
N THR A 62 -9.83 -2.06 2.41
CA THR A 62 -10.51 -2.35 1.14
C THR A 62 -9.48 -2.86 0.14
N PHE A 63 -9.69 -4.04 -0.42
CA PHE A 63 -8.80 -4.60 -1.43
C PHE A 63 -9.33 -4.34 -2.84
N GLU A 64 -8.49 -3.78 -3.70
CA GLU A 64 -8.79 -3.49 -5.09
C GLU A 64 -7.81 -4.23 -6.01
N LEU A 65 -8.36 -4.88 -7.02
CA LEU A 65 -7.56 -5.62 -7.99
C LEU A 65 -6.90 -4.63 -8.96
N PHE A 66 -5.57 -4.67 -9.03
CA PHE A 66 -4.82 -4.02 -10.10
C PHE A 66 -4.94 -4.84 -11.39
N LEU A 67 -5.40 -4.21 -12.48
CA LEU A 67 -5.70 -4.89 -13.75
C LEU A 67 -4.47 -5.13 -14.64
N GLY A 68 -3.28 -4.82 -14.16
CA GLY A 68 -2.02 -5.29 -14.73
C GLY A 68 -1.19 -4.22 -15.45
N GLU A 69 -1.82 -3.14 -15.92
CA GLU A 69 -1.11 -2.04 -16.57
C GLU A 69 -1.19 -0.74 -15.78
N CYS A 70 -0.02 -0.13 -15.57
CA CYS A 70 0.12 1.15 -14.91
C CYS A 70 -0.12 2.26 -15.95
N CYS A 71 -1.39 2.57 -16.19
CA CYS A 71 -1.81 3.60 -17.15
C CYS A 71 -2.79 4.58 -16.52
N LEU A 72 -2.94 5.76 -17.12
CA LEU A 72 -3.76 6.85 -16.57
C LEU A 72 -5.23 6.44 -16.32
N SER A 73 -5.81 5.62 -17.20
CA SER A 73 -7.19 5.15 -17.04
C SER A 73 -7.34 4.22 -15.84
N GLU A 74 -6.36 3.35 -15.59
CA GLU A 74 -6.38 2.46 -14.43
C GLU A 74 -6.14 3.26 -13.14
N ILE A 75 -5.19 4.20 -13.15
CA ILE A 75 -4.94 5.09 -11.99
C ILE A 75 -6.19 5.90 -11.65
N ALA A 76 -6.89 6.46 -12.65
CA ALA A 76 -8.13 7.20 -12.43
C ALA A 76 -9.24 6.32 -11.83
N ARG A 77 -9.36 5.06 -12.27
CA ARG A 77 -10.30 4.08 -11.71
C ARG A 77 -9.97 3.77 -10.24
N LEU A 78 -8.69 3.50 -9.94
CA LEU A 78 -8.22 3.23 -8.59
C LEU A 78 -8.42 4.44 -7.66
N GLN A 79 -8.14 5.65 -8.15
CA GLN A 79 -8.35 6.89 -7.41
C GLN A 79 -9.83 7.12 -7.08
N ALA A 80 -10.72 6.92 -8.04
CA ALA A 80 -12.17 7.05 -7.83
C ALA A 80 -12.66 6.06 -6.76
N ASN A 81 -12.22 4.81 -6.84
CA ASN A 81 -12.58 3.77 -5.87
C ASN A 81 -12.00 4.07 -4.47
N ALA A 82 -10.75 4.53 -4.38
CA ALA A 82 -10.14 4.92 -3.11
C ALA A 82 -10.86 6.11 -2.46
N THR A 83 -11.28 7.08 -3.27
CA THR A 83 -12.05 8.25 -2.81
C THR A 83 -13.42 7.82 -2.30
N ALA A 84 -14.12 6.96 -3.05
CA ALA A 84 -15.44 6.43 -2.66
C ALA A 84 -15.36 5.59 -1.37
N ALA A 85 -14.25 4.89 -1.14
CA ALA A 85 -13.98 4.15 0.08
C ALA A 85 -13.61 5.04 1.28
N GLY A 86 -13.45 6.36 1.09
CA GLY A 86 -13.00 7.27 2.14
C GLY A 86 -11.58 6.98 2.63
N ALA A 87 -10.74 6.40 1.76
CA ALA A 87 -9.40 5.97 2.14
C ALA A 87 -8.50 7.16 2.49
N ASN A 88 -7.76 7.03 3.59
CA ASN A 88 -6.76 8.01 4.03
C ASN A 88 -5.33 7.44 3.99
N VAL A 89 -5.15 6.20 3.56
CA VAL A 89 -3.85 5.60 3.26
C VAL A 89 -3.97 4.62 2.09
N ILE A 90 -3.01 4.66 1.17
CA ILE A 90 -2.89 3.73 0.04
C ILE A 90 -1.82 2.70 0.36
N VAL A 91 -2.10 1.42 0.09
CA VAL A 91 -1.18 0.30 0.31
C VAL A 91 -0.96 -0.43 -1.02
N GLY A 92 0.22 -0.27 -1.61
CA GLY A 92 0.62 -1.03 -2.81
C GLY A 92 1.16 -2.41 -2.45
N ILE A 93 0.67 -3.46 -3.13
CA ILE A 93 1.05 -4.86 -2.89
C ILE A 93 1.51 -5.50 -4.21
N GLY A 94 2.68 -6.14 -4.20
CA GLY A 94 3.17 -6.94 -5.33
C GLY A 94 4.41 -6.36 -5.99
N GLY A 95 4.42 -6.31 -7.33
CA GLY A 95 5.58 -5.91 -8.14
C GLY A 95 5.58 -4.43 -8.52
N GLY A 96 6.53 -4.05 -9.39
CA GLY A 96 6.74 -2.65 -9.79
C GLY A 96 5.48 -1.95 -10.30
N LYS A 97 4.77 -2.54 -11.27
CA LYS A 97 3.57 -1.91 -11.88
C LYS A 97 2.46 -1.60 -10.88
N SER A 98 2.15 -2.53 -9.97
CA SER A 98 1.10 -2.31 -8.95
C SER A 98 1.55 -1.29 -7.90
N ILE A 99 2.84 -1.30 -7.54
CA ILE A 99 3.41 -0.33 -6.60
C ILE A 99 3.46 1.07 -7.24
N ASP A 100 3.76 1.18 -8.53
CA ASP A 100 3.80 2.47 -9.23
C ASP A 100 2.41 3.04 -9.47
N ALA A 101 1.40 2.21 -9.72
CA ALA A 101 0.01 2.66 -9.78
C ALA A 101 -0.55 3.10 -8.40
N ALA A 102 0.05 2.62 -7.31
CA ALA A 102 -0.33 2.98 -5.95
C ALA A 102 0.34 4.27 -5.44
N LYS A 103 1.44 4.72 -6.07
CA LYS A 103 2.13 5.98 -5.77
C LYS A 103 1.46 7.14 -6.50
#